data_AF-S1N7Q5-F1
#
_entry.id   AF-S1N7Q5-F1
#
_cell.length_a   1.000
_cell.length_b   1.000
_cell.length_c   1.000
_cell.angle_alpha   90.00
_cell.angle_beta   90.00
_cell.angle_gamma   90.00
#
_symmetry.space_group_name_H-M   'P 1'
#
loop_
_entity.id
_entity.type
_entity.pdbx_description
1 polymer ?
#
loop_
_entity_poly.entity_id
_entity_poly.type
_entity_poly.pdbx_seq_one_letter_code
_entity_poly.pdbx_strand_id
1 'polypeptide(L)' 'MVYGGHGGFQGLISMKLVTQGLNMYNMSVNPPLNISKEMFNENNQFIDIDHSFKKISPQVKMVSEEFISLFSSEKGEN' A
#
# COMPACT_ATOMS: atom_id res chain seq x y z
N MET A 1 1.74 -1.00 4.10
CA MET A 1 2.61 -0.21 3.20
C MET A 1 3.68 0.47 4.05
N VAL A 2 4.95 0.36 3.67
CA VAL A 2 6.07 0.96 4.43
C VAL A 2 6.91 1.77 3.45
N TYR A 3 7.32 2.96 3.89
CA TYR A 3 7.87 4.02 3.04
C TYR A 3 9.40 4.00 3.00
N GLY A 4 9.99 4.31 1.84
CA GLY A 4 11.41 4.60 1.67
C GLY A 4 12.31 3.39 1.35
N GLY A 5 13.51 3.64 0.79
CA GLY A 5 14.38 2.61 0.24
C GLY A 5 14.83 1.52 1.22
N HIS A 6 15.66 1.87 2.22
CA HIS A 6 16.23 0.89 3.15
C HIS A 6 15.34 0.64 4.39
N GLY A 7 14.79 1.71 4.98
CA GLY A 7 13.86 1.61 6.12
C GLY A 7 12.50 1.01 5.74
N GLY A 8 12.04 1.22 4.50
CA GLY A 8 10.78 0.65 4.02
C GLY A 8 10.81 -0.87 3.92
N PHE A 9 11.96 -1.45 3.55
CA PHE A 9 12.12 -2.91 3.55
C PHE A 9 12.08 -3.51 4.96
N GLN A 10 12.78 -2.89 5.92
CA GLN A 10 12.77 -3.35 7.32
C GLN A 10 11.36 -3.28 7.93
N GLY A 11 10.63 -2.20 7.68
CA GLY A 11 9.25 -2.12 8.15
C GLY A 11 8.33 -3.10 7.41
N LEU A 12 8.56 -3.39 6.13
CA LEU A 12 7.78 -4.40 5.39
C LEU A 12 7.94 -5.78 6.03
N ILE A 13 9.17 -6.20 6.33
CA ILE A 13 9.42 -7.48 7.01
C ILE A 13 8.74 -7.50 8.39
N SER A 14 8.88 -6.42 9.16
CA SER A 14 8.24 -6.30 10.47
C SER A 14 6.72 -6.42 10.38
N MET A 15 6.11 -5.74 9.41
CA MET A 15 4.66 -5.82 9.17
C MET A 15 4.22 -7.23 8.78
N LYS A 16 4.99 -7.92 7.93
CA LYS A 16 4.69 -9.31 7.56
C LYS A 16 4.71 -10.26 8.76
N LEU A 17 5.64 -10.08 9.69
CA LEU A 17 5.68 -10.89 10.91
C LEU A 17 4.45 -10.63 11.80
N VAL A 18 4.03 -9.36 11.93
CA VAL A 18 2.83 -8.98 12.68
C VAL A 18 1.56 -9.56 12.05
N THR A 19 1.38 -9.41 10.73
CA THR A 19 0.18 -9.92 10.04
C THR A 19 0.12 -11.44 10.08
N GLN A 20 1.25 -12.14 9.98
CA GLN A 20 1.33 -13.59 10.16
C GLN A 20 0.94 -13.99 11.59
N GLY A 21 1.46 -13.31 12.61
CA GLY A 21 1.10 -13.58 14.01
C GLY A 21 -0.37 -13.34 14.34
N LEU A 22 -1.02 -12.41 13.64
CA LEU A 22 -2.44 -12.10 13.78
C LEU A 22 -3.35 -12.94 12.85
N ASN A 23 -2.80 -13.92 12.12
CA ASN A 23 -3.52 -14.69 11.10
C ASN A 23 -4.25 -13.82 10.07
N MET A 24 -3.72 -12.64 9.77
CA MET A 24 -4.29 -11.74 8.76
C MET A 24 -3.93 -12.21 7.36
N TYR A 25 -4.87 -12.04 6.42
CA TYR A 25 -4.59 -12.29 5.01
C TYR A 25 -3.48 -11.35 4.51
N ASN A 26 -2.39 -11.95 4.02
CA ASN A 26 -1.29 -11.21 3.44
C ASN A 26 -1.57 -10.98 1.96
N MET A 27 -1.92 -9.74 1.60
CA MET A 27 -2.16 -9.35 0.21
C MET A 27 -0.94 -9.63 -0.67
N SER A 28 -1.22 -10.12 -1.87
CA SER A 28 -0.20 -10.44 -2.88
C SER A 28 0.43 -9.16 -3.44
N VAL A 29 -0.35 -8.07 -3.50
CA VAL A 29 0.09 -6.78 -4.01
C VAL A 29 0.38 -5.82 -2.86
N ASN A 30 1.63 -5.36 -2.75
CA ASN A 30 2.03 -4.30 -1.81
C ASN A 30 2.94 -3.29 -2.56
N PRO A 31 2.36 -2.26 -3.20
CA PRO A 31 3.13 -1.31 -3.97
C PRO A 31 4.11 -0.53 -3.07
N PRO A 32 5.37 -0.35 -3.50
CA PRO A 32 6.30 0.50 -2.78
C PRO A 32 5.85 1.96 -2.89
N LEU A 33 5.66 2.61 -1.74
CA LEU A 33 5.41 4.04 -1.66
C LEU A 33 6.73 4.78 -1.43
N ASN A 34 7.27 5.33 -2.51
CA ASN A 34 8.44 6.20 -2.43
C ASN A 34 7.99 7.64 -2.34
N ILE A 35 8.24 8.24 -1.18
CA ILE A 35 7.92 9.63 -0.87
C ILE A 35 9.23 10.42 -0.86
N SER A 36 9.23 11.61 -1.47
CA SER A 36 10.36 12.52 -1.48
C SER A 36 9.92 13.93 -1.13
N LYS A 37 10.86 14.79 -0.69
CA LYS A 37 10.54 16.13 -0.20
C LYS A 37 9.94 17.01 -1.32
N GLU A 38 10.36 16.77 -2.55
CA GLU A 38 9.92 17.50 -3.75
C GLU A 38 8.45 17.25 -4.10
N MET A 39 7.81 16.25 -3.47
CA MET A 39 6.39 15.96 -3.64
C MET A 39 5.50 16.88 -2.82
N PHE A 40 6.05 17.62 -1.85
CA PHE A 40 5.29 18.46 -0.91
C PHE A 40 5.61 19.94 -1.03
N ASN A 41 4.60 20.77 -0.80
CA ASN A 41 4.73 22.21 -0.64
C ASN A 41 5.24 22.57 0.77
N GLU A 42 5.42 23.87 1.03
CA GLU A 42 5.90 24.40 2.31
C GLU A 42 4.95 24.10 3.49
N ASN A 43 3.67 23.82 3.20
CA ASN A 43 2.66 23.44 4.19
C ASN A 43 2.61 21.91 4.43
N ASN A 44 3.59 21.15 3.92
CA ASN A 44 3.63 19.69 3.97
C ASN A 44 2.44 18.99 3.28
N GLN A 45 1.84 19.64 2.27
CA GLN A 45 0.78 19.06 1.44
C GLN A 45 1.34 18.65 0.09
N PHE A 46 0.78 17.61 -0.53
CA PHE A 46 1.18 17.23 -1.89
C PHE A 46 0.98 18.40 -2.87
N ILE A 47 1.99 18.65 -3.72
CA ILE A 47 1.89 19.64 -4.79
C ILE A 47 0.93 19.14 -5.87
N ASP A 48 1.11 17.88 -6.29
CA ASP A 48 0.25 17.17 -7.23
C ASP A 48 0.29 15.67 -6.86
N ILE A 49 -0.81 15.19 -6.27
CA ILE A 49 -0.94 13.81 -5.82
C ILE A 49 -1.05 12.84 -7.00
N ASP A 50 -1.74 13.22 -8.08
CA ASP A 50 -1.95 12.34 -9.22
C ASP A 50 -0.62 12.10 -9.97
N HIS A 51 0.16 13.16 -10.16
CA HIS A 51 1.52 13.04 -10.71
C HIS A 51 2.42 12.19 -9.81
N SER A 52 2.39 12.47 -8.50
CA SER A 52 3.18 11.77 -7.48
C SER A 52 2.94 10.26 -7.46
N PHE A 53 1.69 9.83 -7.64
CA PHE A 53 1.30 8.43 -7.56
C PHE A 53 1.12 7.75 -8.92
N LYS A 54 1.31 8.48 -10.04
CA LYS A 54 1.12 7.95 -11.40
C LYS A 54 1.84 6.64 -11.67
N LYS A 55 3.08 6.49 -11.19
CA LYS A 55 3.91 5.29 -11.39
C LYS A 55 3.36 4.04 -10.70
N ILE A 56 2.62 4.22 -9.62
CA ILE A 56 2.08 3.12 -8.80
C ILE A 56 0.58 2.93 -8.99
N SER A 57 -0.08 3.79 -9.78
CA SER A 57 -1.52 3.75 -10.04
C SER A 57 -2.03 2.37 -10.49
N PRO A 58 -1.34 1.65 -11.41
CA PRO A 58 -1.74 0.29 -11.77
C PRO A 58 -1.72 -0.68 -10.58
N GLN A 59 -0.72 -0.59 -9.72
CA GLN A 59 -0.58 -1.44 -8.55
C GLN A 59 -1.61 -1.11 -7.47
N VAL A 60 -1.92 0.18 -7.28
CA VAL A 60 -3.01 0.60 -6.40
C VAL A 60 -4.36 0.06 -6.89
N LYS A 61 -4.59 0.07 -8.21
CA LYS A 61 -5.79 -0.55 -8.80
C LYS A 61 -5.84 -2.05 -8.51
N MET A 62 -4.74 -2.78 -8.67
CA MET A 62 -4.69 -4.21 -8.35
C MET A 62 -4.97 -4.52 -6.87
N VAL A 63 -4.48 -3.69 -5.94
CA VAL A 63 -4.82 -3.82 -4.50
C VAL A 63 -6.32 -3.64 -4.27
N SER A 64 -6.94 -2.65 -4.94
CA SER A 64 -8.38 -2.42 -4.84
C SER A 64 -9.19 -3.62 -5.35
N GLU A 65 -8.79 -4.19 -6.49
CA GLU A 65 -9.43 -5.38 -7.06
C GLU A 65 -9.25 -6.62 -6.16
N GLU A 66 -8.05 -6.86 -5.63
CA GLU A 66 -7.78 -7.94 -4.67
C GLU A 66 -8.66 -7.79 -3.41
N PHE A 67 -8.73 -6.57 -2.85
CA PHE A 67 -9.56 -6.26 -1.69
C PHE A 67 -11.04 -6.51 -1.98
N ILE A 68 -11.59 -5.96 -3.07
CA ILE A 68 -12.99 -6.15 -3.45
C ILE A 68 -13.29 -7.64 -3.64
N SER A 69 -12.40 -8.38 -4.32
CA SER A 69 -12.57 -9.82 -4.52
C SER A 69 -12.71 -10.56 -3.19
N LEU A 70 -11.78 -10.34 -2.24
CA LEU A 70 -11.79 -11.01 -0.94
C LEU A 70 -13.11 -10.77 -0.17
N PHE A 71 -13.56 -9.51 -0.10
CA PHE A 71 -14.76 -9.16 0.67
C PHE A 71 -16.08 -9.36 -0.07
N SER A 72 -16.04 -9.60 -1.39
CA SER A 72 -17.23 -9.97 -2.17
C SER A 72 -17.51 -11.47 -2.06
N SER A 73 -16.46 -12.29 -1.92
CA SER A 73 -16.59 -13.74 -1.68
C SER A 73 -17.21 -14.07 -0.32
N GLU A 74 -16.95 -13.27 0.71
CA GLU A 74 -17.52 -13.47 2.06
C GLU A 74 -19.02 -13.12 2.16
N LYS A 75 -19.57 -12.33 1.23
CA LYS A 75 -21.01 -11.98 1.23
C LYS A 75 -21.93 -13.02 0.58
N GLY A 76 -21.36 -14.10 0.03
CA GLY A 76 -22.11 -15.18 -0.64
C GLY A 76 -22.52 -16.35 0.26
N GLU A 77 -22.07 -16.38 1.51
CA GLU A 77 -22.42 -17.42 2.50
C GLU A 77 -23.23 -16.81 3.65
N ASN A 78 -24.53 -16.61 3.43
CA ASN A 78 -25.58 -16.52 4.45
C ASN A 78 -26.96 -16.75 3.82
#